data_AF-D4DA92-F1
#
_entry.id   AF-D4DA92-F1
#
_cell.length_a   1.000
_cell.length_b   1.000
_cell.length_c   1.000
_cell.angle_alpha   90.00
_cell.angle_beta   90.00
_cell.angle_gamma   90.00
#
_symmetry.space_group_name_H-M   'P 1'
#
loop_
_entity.id
_entity.type
_entity.pdbx_description
1 polymer ?
#
loop_
_entity_poly.entity_id
_entity_poly.type
_entity_poly.pdbx_seq_one_letter_code
_entity_poly.pdbx_strand_id
1 'polypeptide(L)'
;MPSIEPIQIQPLPIFNGKENGLSSLKSPTKNGDVFVNTFDIPLPPPAKKPLEILGIDKDTPDGHVPRDPIQIRLTGVHPLNSESPLTALFDEGTIPLVCAATGNIRF
;
A
#
# COMPACT_ATOMS: atom_id res chain seq x y z
N MET A 1 -22.37 24.61 25.28
CA MET A 1 -21.23 24.20 24.45
C MET A 1 -20.52 23.09 25.19
N PRO A 2 -20.40 21.87 24.62
CA PRO A 2 -19.63 20.82 25.28
C PRO A 2 -18.14 21.21 25.23
N SER A 3 -17.51 21.29 26.40
CA SER A 3 -16.07 21.45 26.54
C SER A 3 -15.43 20.10 26.22
N ILE A 4 -14.61 20.04 25.18
CA ILE A 4 -13.81 18.86 24.86
C ILE A 4 -12.57 18.92 25.72
N GLU A 5 -12.45 17.97 26.64
CA GLU A 5 -11.24 17.79 27.43
C GLU A 5 -10.17 17.05 26.61
N PRO A 6 -8.89 17.45 26.73
CA PRO A 6 -7.81 16.81 25.99
C PRO A 6 -7.61 15.36 26.45
N ILE A 7 -7.53 14.45 25.49
CA ILE A 7 -7.27 13.02 25.72
C ILE A 7 -5.89 12.87 26.38
N GLN A 8 -5.86 12.42 27.63
CA GLN A 8 -4.62 12.05 28.31
C GLN A 8 -4.14 10.67 27.82
N ILE A 9 -3.15 10.66 26.93
CA ILE A 9 -2.53 9.42 26.45
C ILE A 9 -1.68 8.84 27.60
N GLN A 10 -2.05 7.67 28.11
CA GLN A 10 -1.19 6.92 29.04
C GLN A 10 -0.08 6.19 28.26
N PRO A 11 1.16 6.15 28.76
CA PRO A 11 2.24 5.39 28.13
C PRO A 11 1.88 3.91 28.03
N LEU A 12 2.14 3.30 26.87
CA LEU A 12 1.95 1.86 26.68
C LEU A 12 2.84 1.06 27.65
N PRO A 13 2.34 -0.04 28.24
CA PRO A 13 3.16 -0.89 29.10
C PRO A 13 4.30 -1.52 28.29
N ILE A 14 5.52 -1.41 28.82
CA ILE A 14 6.70 -2.06 28.26
C ILE A 14 6.52 -3.58 28.39
N PHE A 15 6.29 -4.26 27.25
CA PHE A 15 6.20 -5.70 27.21
C PHE A 15 7.62 -6.29 27.27
N ASN A 16 8.04 -6.71 28.46
CA ASN A 16 9.26 -7.52 28.62
C ASN A 16 8.96 -8.96 28.15
N GLY A 17 8.90 -9.14 26.83
CA GLY A 17 8.81 -10.45 26.20
C GLY A 17 10.15 -11.16 26.24
N LYS A 18 10.19 -12.34 26.86
CA LYS A 18 11.31 -13.29 26.79
C LYS A 18 11.68 -13.53 25.31
N GLU A 19 12.97 -13.37 25.02
CA GLU A 19 13.61 -13.69 23.74
C GLU A 19 13.47 -15.18 23.40
N ASN A 20 12.31 -15.57 22.90
CA ASN A 20 12.13 -16.91 22.36
C ASN A 20 12.70 -16.94 20.93
N GLY A 21 14.00 -17.19 20.85
CA GLY A 21 14.61 -17.91 19.74
C GLY A 21 14.78 -17.15 18.42
N LEU A 22 15.63 -16.11 18.40
CA LEU A 22 16.30 -15.67 17.17
C LEU A 22 17.46 -16.63 16.83
N SER A 23 17.21 -17.94 16.86
CA SER A 23 18.17 -18.94 16.42
C SER A 23 17.87 -19.27 14.97
N SER A 24 18.80 -18.94 14.09
CA SER A 24 18.89 -19.35 12.69
C SER A 24 18.41 -18.35 11.63
N LEU A 25 18.82 -17.08 11.74
CA LEU A 25 19.22 -16.34 10.54
C LEU A 25 20.56 -16.91 10.05
N LYS A 26 20.53 -18.05 9.34
CA LYS A 26 21.68 -18.42 8.50
C LYS A 26 21.70 -17.44 7.33
N SER A 27 22.74 -16.63 7.27
CA SER A 27 23.04 -15.85 6.07
C SER A 27 23.18 -16.80 4.87
N PRO A 28 22.61 -16.46 3.71
CA PRO A 28 22.82 -17.25 2.51
C PRO A 28 24.30 -17.12 2.11
N THR A 29 25.01 -18.25 2.14
CA THR A 29 26.30 -18.40 1.47
C THR A 29 26.07 -18.13 -0.02
N LYS A 30 26.55 -16.97 -0.46
CA LYS A 30 26.83 -16.55 -1.85
C LYS A 30 27.14 -17.73 -2.78
N ASN A 31 26.10 -18.27 -3.42
CA ASN A 31 26.15 -19.15 -4.58
C ASN A 31 24.84 -18.95 -5.37
N GLY A 32 24.88 -18.12 -6.41
CA GLY A 32 23.88 -18.04 -7.49
C GLY A 32 22.42 -17.87 -7.06
N ASP A 33 22.05 -16.64 -6.71
CA ASP A 33 20.76 -15.97 -6.91
C ASP A 33 19.50 -16.84 -7.08
N VAL A 34 19.16 -17.68 -6.09
CA VAL A 34 17.82 -18.25 -5.93
C VAL A 34 17.22 -17.67 -4.65
N PHE A 35 16.33 -16.69 -4.80
CA PHE A 35 15.56 -16.13 -3.69
C PHE A 35 14.48 -17.14 -3.29
N VAL A 36 14.81 -18.04 -2.36
CA VAL A 36 13.81 -18.90 -1.71
C VAL A 36 12.99 -18.04 -0.76
N ASN A 37 11.71 -17.84 -1.07
CA ASN A 37 10.74 -17.26 -0.14
C ASN A 37 10.56 -18.23 1.05
N THR A 38 11.35 -18.05 2.10
CA THR A 38 11.35 -18.90 3.31
C THR A 38 10.11 -18.68 4.20
N PHE A 39 9.23 -17.75 3.85
CA PHE A 39 8.02 -17.44 4.61
C PHE A 39 6.77 -17.79 3.80
N ASP A 40 6.00 -18.79 4.27
CA ASP A 40 4.65 -19.12 3.78
C ASP A 40 3.63 -18.06 4.25
N ILE A 41 3.79 -16.82 3.78
CA ILE A 41 2.84 -15.74 4.03
C ILE A 41 1.82 -15.74 2.88
N PRO A 42 0.51 -15.86 3.16
CA PRO A 42 -0.50 -15.79 2.11
C PRO A 42 -0.42 -14.41 1.43
N LEU A 43 -0.22 -14.43 0.11
CA LEU A 43 -0.23 -13.20 -0.68
C LEU A 43 -1.64 -12.59 -0.68
N PRO A 44 -1.76 -11.26 -0.69
CA PRO A 44 -3.05 -10.61 -0.84
C PRO A 44 -3.70 -11.02 -2.18
N PRO A 45 -5.04 -11.01 -2.25
CA PRO A 45 -5.75 -11.23 -3.51
C PRO A 45 -5.26 -10.29 -4.62
N PRO A 46 -5.27 -10.73 -5.90
CA PRO A 46 -4.86 -9.90 -7.02
C PRO A 46 -5.67 -8.60 -7.12
N ALA A 47 -4.97 -7.47 -7.27
CA ALA A 47 -5.56 -6.16 -7.37
C ALA A 47 -6.35 -5.92 -8.67
N LYS A 48 -7.54 -5.32 -8.56
CA LYS A 48 -8.29 -4.79 -9.72
C LYS A 48 -7.63 -3.51 -10.20
N LYS A 49 -7.04 -3.56 -11.40
CA LYS A 49 -6.40 -2.39 -12.02
C LYS A 49 -7.40 -1.60 -12.85
N PRO A 50 -7.44 -0.26 -12.72
CA PRO A 50 -8.04 0.59 -13.73
C PRO A 50 -7.27 0.39 -15.04
N LEU A 51 -7.97 -0.04 -16.09
CA LEU A 51 -7.38 -0.29 -17.41
C LEU A 51 -7.54 0.91 -18.36
N GLU A 52 -8.51 1.79 -18.08
CA GLU A 52 -8.88 2.90 -18.96
C GLU A 52 -8.47 4.24 -18.35
N ILE A 53 -7.93 5.13 -19.20
CA ILE A 53 -7.67 6.52 -18.85
C ILE A 53 -9.01 7.28 -18.91
N LEU A 54 -9.37 7.93 -17.81
CA LEU A 54 -10.56 8.77 -17.74
C LEU A 54 -10.48 9.88 -18.80
N GLY A 55 -11.57 10.15 -19.51
CA GLY A 55 -11.61 11.12 -20.61
C GLY A 55 -11.09 12.52 -20.22
N ILE A 56 -11.32 12.93 -18.97
CA ILE A 56 -10.87 14.21 -18.42
C ILE A 56 -9.34 14.29 -18.23
N ASP A 57 -8.66 13.15 -18.07
CA ASP A 57 -7.22 13.11 -17.83
C ASP A 57 -6.42 12.98 -19.12
N LYS A 58 -7.08 12.71 -20.27
CA LYS A 58 -6.42 12.51 -21.58
C LYS A 58 -5.65 13.74 -22.06
N ASP A 59 -6.15 14.93 -21.77
CA ASP A 59 -5.55 16.19 -22.20
C ASP A 59 -4.43 16.67 -21.23
N THR A 60 -4.17 15.92 -20.16
CA THR A 60 -3.11 16.25 -19.20
C THR A 60 -1.80 15.54 -19.53
N PRO A 61 -0.64 16.08 -19.11
CA PRO A 61 0.63 15.36 -19.25
C PRO A 61 0.62 14.01 -18.51
N ASP A 62 -0.26 13.82 -17.53
CA ASP A 62 -0.47 12.57 -16.81
C ASP A 62 -1.44 11.62 -17.54
N GLY A 63 -1.85 11.93 -18.77
CA GLY A 63 -2.87 11.20 -19.54
C GLY A 63 -2.51 9.77 -19.92
N HIS A 64 -1.30 9.29 -19.61
CA HIS A 64 -0.93 7.88 -19.67
C HIS A 64 -1.24 7.08 -18.40
N VAL A 65 -1.58 7.74 -17.29
CA VAL A 65 -1.83 7.08 -16.00
C VAL A 65 -3.32 6.76 -15.89
N PRO A 66 -3.73 5.48 -15.94
CA PRO A 66 -5.11 5.11 -15.70
C PRO A 66 -5.47 5.36 -14.23
N ARG A 67 -6.62 5.98 -14.01
CA ARG A 67 -7.10 6.41 -12.69
C ARG A 67 -8.43 5.76 -12.39
N ASP A 68 -8.66 5.42 -11.13
CA ASP A 68 -9.97 4.95 -10.71
C ASP A 68 -10.94 6.15 -10.62
N PRO A 69 -12.12 6.10 -11.26
CA PRO A 69 -13.12 7.16 -11.17
C PRO A 69 -13.60 7.46 -9.74
N ILE A 70 -13.44 6.52 -8.79
CA ILE A 70 -13.85 6.74 -7.39
C ILE A 70 -12.86 7.62 -6.60
N GLN A 71 -11.63 7.78 -7.10
CA GLN A 71 -10.59 8.53 -6.39
C GLN A 71 -10.91 10.02 -6.36
N ILE A 72 -10.78 10.60 -5.16
CA ILE A 72 -11.07 12.00 -4.88
C ILE A 72 -9.88 12.83 -5.32
N ARG A 73 -10.12 13.83 -6.18
CA ARG A 73 -9.09 14.73 -6.72
C ARG A 73 -8.83 15.90 -5.77
N LEU A 74 -7.60 16.03 -5.28
CA LEU A 74 -7.24 17.10 -4.33
C LEU A 74 -6.78 18.39 -5.04
N THR A 75 -6.18 18.25 -6.22
CA THR A 75 -5.60 19.36 -7.01
C THR A 75 -6.28 19.56 -8.37
N GLY A 76 -7.47 18.98 -8.57
CA GLY A 76 -8.17 19.02 -9.86
C GLY A 76 -7.70 17.94 -10.82
N VAL A 77 -7.52 18.27 -12.10
CA VAL A 77 -7.18 17.28 -13.14
C VAL A 77 -5.69 16.92 -13.13
N HIS A 78 -4.84 17.93 -13.02
CA HIS A 78 -3.38 17.85 -12.97
C HIS A 78 -2.83 18.94 -12.03
N PRO A 79 -1.82 18.66 -11.18
CA PRO A 79 -1.08 17.40 -11.00
C PRO A 79 -1.90 16.24 -10.42
N LEU A 80 -1.46 15.00 -10.63
CA LEU A 80 -2.10 13.79 -10.08
C LEU A 80 -1.90 13.66 -8.56
N ASN A 81 -2.71 14.39 -7.79
CA ASN A 81 -2.87 14.17 -6.35
C ASN A 81 -4.32 13.75 -6.07
N SER A 82 -4.51 12.49 -5.69
CA SER A 82 -5.82 11.94 -5.36
C SER A 82 -5.76 10.92 -4.24
N GLU A 83 -6.83 10.84 -3.47
CA GLU A 83 -6.99 9.90 -2.37
C GLU A 83 -8.18 8.96 -2.59
N SER A 84 -8.10 7.75 -2.05
CA SER A 84 -9.23 6.83 -2.04
C SER A 84 -10.25 7.26 -0.98
N PRO A 85 -11.57 7.03 -1.19
CA PRO A 85 -12.57 7.31 -0.18
C PRO A 85 -12.35 6.44 1.07
N LEU A 86 -12.60 7.01 2.25
CA LEU A 86 -12.33 6.37 3.54
C LEU A 86 -13.02 5.01 3.69
N THR A 87 -14.25 4.89 3.19
CA THR A 87 -15.01 3.63 3.21
C THR A 87 -14.27 2.52 2.45
N ALA A 88 -13.80 2.80 1.23
CA ALA A 88 -13.08 1.82 0.42
C ALA A 88 -11.75 1.43 1.08
N LEU A 89 -11.05 2.40 1.69
CA LEU A 89 -9.81 2.12 2.41
C LEU A 89 -10.03 1.24 3.64
N PHE A 90 -11.13 1.45 4.36
CA PHE A 90 -11.48 0.66 5.55
C PHE A 90 -11.91 -0.77 5.17
N ASP A 91 -12.66 -0.91 4.07
CA ASP A 91 -13.15 -2.20 3.58
C ASP A 91 -12.03 -3.09 2.99
N GLU A 92 -10.96 -2.50 2.45
CA GLU A 92 -9.78 -3.24 1.93
C GLU A 92 -8.88 -3.85 3.02
N GLY A 93 -8.96 -3.36 4.26
CA GLY A 93 -8.21 -3.91 5.40
C GLY A 93 -6.74 -3.45 5.49
N THR A 94 -5.84 -4.33 5.94
CA THR A 94 -4.48 -3.97 6.41
C THR A 94 -3.45 -3.68 5.32
N ILE A 95 -3.73 -4.11 4.08
CA ILE A 95 -2.87 -3.87 2.92
C ILE A 95 -3.73 -3.17 1.87
N PRO A 96 -3.54 -1.87 1.63
CA PRO A 96 -4.25 -1.19 0.56
C PRO A 96 -3.87 -1.83 -0.77
N LEU A 97 -4.82 -1.89 -1.69
CA LEU A 97 -4.67 -2.50 -3.00
C LEU A 97 -3.63 -1.76 -3.86
N VAL A 98 -2.34 -2.05 -3.68
CA VAL A 98 -1.26 -1.43 -4.48
C VAL A 98 -0.96 -2.29 -5.71
N CYS A 99 -0.82 -1.63 -6.86
CA CYS A 99 -0.60 -2.26 -8.16
C CYS A 99 0.62 -3.19 -8.17
N ALA A 100 0.40 -4.51 -8.25
CA ALA A 100 1.46 -5.47 -8.57
C ALA A 100 1.76 -5.41 -10.08
N ALA A 101 2.86 -4.76 -10.47
CA ALA A 101 3.29 -4.68 -11.86
C ALA A 101 3.93 -6.01 -12.33
N THR A 102 3.11 -6.94 -12.81
CA THR A 102 3.58 -8.02 -13.70
C THR A 102 3.62 -7.47 -15.12
N GLY A 103 4.70 -6.78 -15.48
CA GLY A 103 4.87 -6.20 -16.81
C GLY A 103 6.35 -6.02 -17.13
N ASN A 104 6.83 -6.76 -18.13
CA ASN A 104 8.20 -6.72 -18.63
C ASN A 104 8.47 -5.36 -19.28
N ILE A 105 9.04 -4.42 -18.53
CA ILE A 105 9.50 -3.14 -19.07
C ILE A 105 10.80 -3.41 -19.83
N ARG A 106 10.74 -3.42 -21.16
CA ARG A 106 11.94 -3.40 -22.00
C ARG A 106 12.34 -1.95 -22.22
N PHE A 107 13.58 -1.62 -21.85
CA PHE A 107 14.25 -0.35 -22.16
C PHE A 107 14.44 -0.17 -23.67
#